data_AF-A0A7W1GEY6-F1
#
_entry.id   AF-A0A7W1GEY6-F1
#
_cell.length_a   1.000
_cell.length_b   1.000
_cell.length_c   1.000
_cell.angle_alpha   90.00
_cell.angle_beta   90.00
_cell.angle_gamma   90.00
#
_symmetry.space_group_name_H-M   'P 1'
#
loop_
_entity.id
_entity.type
_entity.pdbx_description
1 polymer ?
#
loop_
_entity_poly.entity_id
_entity_poly.type
_entity_poly.pdbx_seq_one_letter_code
_entity_poly.pdbx_strand_id
1 'polypeptide(L)'
;MLLSSSPPDENGKLIAQIQHRAWVTEAGDILGLAQATLELIPTEDEGIYYAAYKPPITIAGGTGRFEHATGTLYVNGSIDFNRGELVLRYRGEICAGK
;
A
#
# COMPACT_ATOMS: atom_id res chain seq x y z
N MET A 1 -1.94 4.93 11.20
CA MET A 1 -1.81 3.65 10.46
C MET A 1 -2.57 2.60 11.27
N LEU A 2 -3.79 2.24 10.87
CA LEU A 2 -4.53 1.15 11.49
C LEU A 2 -4.38 -0.06 10.56
N LEU A 3 -3.76 -1.12 11.09
CA LEU A 3 -3.63 -2.41 10.45
C LEU A 3 -4.65 -3.34 11.10
N SER A 4 -5.56 -3.90 10.32
CA SER A 4 -6.35 -5.06 10.77
C SER A 4 -5.92 -6.25 9.91
N SER A 5 -5.34 -7.26 10.54
CA SER A 5 -4.93 -8.51 9.90
C SER A 5 -5.98 -9.59 10.15
N SER A 6 -6.28 -10.40 9.13
CA SER A 6 -6.94 -11.68 9.35
C SER A 6 -5.93 -12.70 9.90
N PRO A 7 -6.38 -13.73 10.65
CA PRO A 7 -5.52 -14.88 10.94
C PRO A 7 -5.00 -15.53 9.64
N PRO A 8 -3.81 -16.14 9.66
CA PRO A 8 -3.23 -16.80 8.49
C PRO A 8 -4.13 -17.93 7.99
N ASP A 9 -4.23 -18.08 6.67
CA ASP A 9 -4.93 -19.21 6.06
C ASP A 9 -4.11 -20.52 6.16
N GLU A 10 -4.70 -21.63 5.69
CA GLU A 10 -4.06 -22.96 5.68
C GLU A 10 -2.73 -23.04 4.91
N ASN A 11 -2.43 -22.03 4.08
CA ASN A 11 -1.20 -21.90 3.31
C ASN A 11 -0.24 -20.85 3.89
N GLY A 12 -0.53 -20.30 5.08
CA GLY A 12 0.29 -19.26 5.70
C GLY A 12 0.17 -17.88 5.04
N LYS A 13 -0.80 -17.68 4.13
CA LYS A 13 -1.08 -16.38 3.54
C LYS A 13 -1.76 -15.49 4.58
N LEU A 14 -1.26 -14.28 4.71
CA LEU A 14 -1.83 -13.25 5.59
C LEU A 14 -2.46 -12.16 4.73
N ILE A 15 -3.70 -11.79 5.04
CA ILE A 15 -4.35 -10.64 4.42
C ILE A 15 -4.37 -9.51 5.44
N ALA A 16 -3.63 -8.45 5.13
CA ALA A 16 -3.61 -7.23 5.93
C ALA A 16 -4.42 -6.15 5.21
N GLN A 17 -5.44 -5.65 5.89
CA GLN A 17 -6.13 -4.45 5.44
C GLN A 17 -5.31 -3.24 5.89
N ILE A 18 -4.69 -2.55 4.94
CA ILE A 18 -3.89 -1.37 5.23
C ILE A 18 -4.63 -0.12 4.78
N GLN A 19 -5.03 0.71 5.74
CA GLN A 19 -5.60 2.03 5.44
C GLN A 19 -4.50 3.09 5.34
N HIS A 20 -3.77 3.12 4.21
CA HIS A 20 -3.04 4.34 3.82
C HIS A 20 -4.03 5.29 3.17
N ARG A 21 -4.83 6.03 3.94
CA ARG A 21 -5.81 6.96 3.37
C ARG A 21 -5.18 8.16 2.66
N ALA A 22 -3.94 8.51 2.99
CA ALA A 22 -3.26 9.69 2.51
C ALA A 22 -1.74 9.53 2.53
N TRP A 23 -1.07 10.03 1.50
CA TRP A 23 0.35 10.40 1.54
C TRP A 23 0.47 11.91 1.64
N VAL A 24 1.43 12.37 2.44
CA VAL A 24 1.64 13.80 2.69
C VAL A 24 3.03 14.15 2.21
N THR A 25 3.14 15.20 1.40
CA THR A 25 4.43 15.71 0.96
C THR A 25 5.04 16.61 2.03
N GLU A 26 6.33 16.93 1.88
CA GLU A 26 7.01 17.87 2.76
C GLU A 26 6.37 19.27 2.75
N ALA A 27 5.76 19.67 1.62
CA ALA A 27 5.02 20.92 1.49
C ALA A 27 3.62 20.89 2.15
N GLY A 28 3.19 19.73 2.67
CA GLY A 28 1.87 19.53 3.26
C GLY A 28 0.77 19.17 2.26
N ASP A 29 1.07 19.05 0.96
CA ASP A 29 0.12 18.57 -0.04
C ASP A 29 -0.24 17.10 0.24
N ILE A 30 -1.53 16.77 0.13
CA ILE A 30 -2.05 15.42 0.41
C ILE A 30 -2.41 14.72 -0.91
N LEU A 31 -1.88 13.52 -1.12
CA LEU A 31 -2.38 12.58 -2.13
C LEU A 31 -3.33 11.59 -1.45
N GLY A 32 -4.62 11.70 -1.74
CA GLY A 32 -5.66 10.83 -1.23
C GLY A 32 -5.67 9.48 -1.93
N LEU A 33 -5.72 8.40 -1.15
CA LEU A 33 -5.71 7.03 -1.66
C LEU A 33 -6.96 6.32 -1.19
N ALA A 34 -7.58 5.56 -2.08
CA ALA A 34 -8.67 4.66 -1.72
C ALA A 34 -8.16 3.54 -0.82
N GLN A 35 -9.08 2.93 -0.06
CA GLN A 35 -8.74 1.75 0.74
C GLN A 35 -8.25 0.62 -0.16
N ALA A 36 -7.15 -0.02 0.22
CA ALA A 36 -6.57 -1.12 -0.53
C ALA A 36 -6.14 -2.25 0.42
N THR A 37 -6.15 -3.47 -0.11
CA THR A 37 -5.78 -4.67 0.63
C THR A 37 -4.33 -5.03 0.31
N LEU A 38 -3.51 -5.25 1.34
CA LEU A 38 -2.19 -5.83 1.18
C LEU A 38 -2.27 -7.34 1.38
N GLU A 39 -1.87 -8.09 0.35
CA GLU A 39 -1.67 -9.53 0.45
C GLU A 39 -0.22 -9.82 0.79
N LEU A 40 -0.02 -10.66 1.81
CA LEU A 40 1.28 -11.18 2.21
C LEU A 40 1.36 -12.65 1.83
N ILE A 41 2.35 -12.98 0.99
CA ILE A 41 2.62 -14.33 0.53
C ILE A 41 3.91 -14.78 1.21
N PRO A 42 3.89 -15.86 2.00
CA PRO A 42 5.08 -16.35 2.68
C PRO A 42 6.16 -16.75 1.66
N THR A 43 7.42 -16.50 2.02
CA THR A 43 8.58 -17.00 1.27
C THR A 43 9.14 -18.27 1.90
N GLU A 44 10.20 -18.85 1.33
CA GLU A 44 10.90 -19.99 1.94
C GLU A 44 11.57 -19.61 3.27
N ASP A 45 11.98 -18.35 3.42
CA ASP A 45 12.53 -17.82 4.65
C ASP A 45 11.41 -17.47 5.65
N GLU A 46 11.47 -18.07 6.85
CA GLU A 46 10.51 -17.81 7.92
C GLU A 46 10.52 -16.34 8.35
N GLY A 47 9.33 -15.74 8.48
CA GLY A 47 9.19 -14.34 8.85
C GLY A 47 9.38 -13.34 7.70
N ILE A 48 9.74 -13.81 6.50
CA ILE A 48 9.83 -13.00 5.29
C ILE A 48 8.62 -13.27 4.39
N TYR A 49 8.00 -12.18 3.92
CA TYR A 49 6.81 -12.22 3.09
C TYR A 49 6.99 -11.32 1.87
N TYR A 50 6.55 -11.81 0.72
CA TYR A 50 6.26 -10.94 -0.42
C TYR A 50 4.95 -10.20 -0.15
N ALA A 51 4.97 -8.89 -0.36
CA ALA A 51 3.84 -8.01 -0.12
C ALA A 51 3.37 -7.37 -1.43
N ALA A 52 2.08 -7.42 -1.71
CA ALA A 52 1.51 -6.71 -2.86
C ALA A 52 0.09 -6.21 -2.58
N TYR A 53 -0.22 -5.02 -3.07
CA TYR A 53 -1.58 -4.50 -3.03
C TYR A 53 -2.41 -5.12 -4.16
N LYS A 54 -3.52 -5.77 -3.78
CA LYS A 54 -4.47 -6.38 -4.72
C LYS A 54 -5.91 -6.06 -4.30
N PRO A 55 -6.71 -5.39 -5.15
CA PRO A 55 -6.33 -4.75 -6.42
C PRO A 55 -5.34 -3.57 -6.24
N PRO A 56 -4.76 -3.03 -7.34
CA PRO A 56 -3.94 -1.82 -7.28
C PRO A 56 -4.65 -0.66 -6.57
N ILE A 57 -3.88 0.24 -5.98
CA ILE A 57 -4.42 1.37 -5.20
C ILE A 57 -4.95 2.44 -6.16
N THR A 58 -6.19 2.86 -5.97
CA THR A 58 -6.78 4.00 -6.69
C THR A 58 -6.46 5.32 -5.99
N ILE A 59 -6.03 6.33 -6.75
CA ILE A 59 -5.88 7.70 -6.26
C ILE A 59 -7.26 8.37 -6.27
N ALA A 60 -7.67 8.90 -5.12
CA ALA A 60 -9.02 9.40 -4.85
C ALA A 60 -9.10 10.93 -4.74
N GLY A 61 -8.16 11.66 -5.33
CA GLY A 61 -8.01 13.11 -5.19
C GLY A 61 -6.91 13.52 -4.23
N GLY A 62 -6.93 14.76 -3.81
CA GLY A 62 -5.88 15.33 -2.97
C GLY A 62 -6.06 16.81 -2.71
N THR A 63 -5.05 17.43 -2.12
CA THR A 63 -4.96 18.87 -1.86
C THR A 63 -3.75 19.46 -2.56
N GLY A 64 -3.75 20.79 -2.74
CA GLY A 64 -2.62 21.52 -3.33
C GLY A 64 -2.29 21.00 -4.73
N ARG A 65 -1.05 20.56 -4.96
CA ARG A 65 -0.64 20.04 -6.29
C ARG A 65 -1.37 18.78 -6.76
N PHE A 66 -2.10 18.11 -5.86
CA PHE A 66 -2.88 16.91 -6.15
C PHE A 66 -4.39 17.17 -6.12
N GLU A 67 -4.81 18.44 -6.15
CA GLU A 67 -6.21 18.78 -6.33
C GLU A 67 -6.74 18.10 -7.61
N HIS A 68 -7.88 17.43 -7.49
CA HIS A 68 -8.49 16.61 -8.56
C HIS A 68 -7.59 15.48 -9.13
N ALA A 69 -6.53 15.08 -8.43
CA ALA A 69 -5.66 14.00 -8.89
C ALA A 69 -6.42 12.67 -8.99
N THR A 70 -6.20 11.95 -10.08
CA THR A 70 -6.70 10.60 -10.29
C THR A 70 -5.56 9.69 -10.75
N GLY A 71 -5.77 8.38 -10.73
CA GLY A 71 -4.78 7.43 -11.23
C GLY A 71 -4.74 6.14 -10.43
N THR A 72 -3.76 5.33 -10.76
CA THR A 72 -3.58 3.98 -10.20
C THR A 72 -2.13 3.76 -9.81
N LEU A 73 -1.92 3.26 -8.60
CA LEU A 73 -0.62 2.90 -8.06
C LEU A 73 -0.52 1.38 -7.88
N TYR A 74 0.51 0.81 -8.50
CA TYR A 74 0.94 -0.55 -8.30
C TYR A 74 2.02 -0.57 -7.24
N VAL A 75 1.83 -1.42 -6.23
CA VAL A 75 2.69 -1.45 -5.06
C VAL A 75 3.00 -2.89 -4.70
N ASN A 76 4.30 -3.20 -4.66
CA ASN A 76 4.79 -4.50 -4.20
C ASN A 76 6.14 -4.39 -3.52
N GLY A 77 6.56 -5.44 -2.84
CA GLY A 77 7.85 -5.52 -2.19
C GLY A 77 7.91 -6.66 -1.18
N SER A 78 8.56 -6.42 -0.05
CA SER A 78 8.77 -7.42 0.99
C SER A 78 8.57 -6.85 2.39
N ILE A 79 8.17 -7.75 3.29
CA ILE A 79 8.17 -7.54 4.74
C ILE A 79 9.12 -8.55 5.36
N ASP A 80 9.98 -8.09 6.25
CA ASP A 80 10.80 -8.93 7.11
C ASP A 80 10.38 -8.64 8.57
N PHE A 81 9.63 -9.57 9.16
CA PHE A 81 9.19 -9.44 10.55
C PHE A 81 10.30 -9.69 11.57
N ASN A 82 11.36 -10.41 11.18
CA ASN A 82 12.51 -10.66 12.06
C ASN A 82 13.30 -9.36 12.29
N ARG A 83 13.33 -8.49 11.28
CA ARG A 83 14.01 -7.18 11.32
C ARG A 83 13.07 -6.01 11.54
N GLY A 84 11.76 -6.22 11.43
CA GLY A 84 10.77 -5.15 11.47
C GLY A 84 10.85 -4.22 10.26
N GLU A 85 11.29 -4.73 9.10
CA GLU A 85 11.53 -3.95 7.89
C GLU A 85 10.39 -4.13 6.88
N LEU A 86 9.97 -3.02 6.28
CA LEU A 86 9.01 -2.98 5.18
C LEU A 86 9.64 -2.23 4.02
N VAL A 87 9.83 -2.89 2.90
CA VAL A 87 10.32 -2.28 1.67
C VAL A 87 9.25 -2.42 0.59
N LEU A 88 8.70 -1.29 0.15
CA LEU A 88 7.68 -1.24 -0.88
C LEU A 88 8.17 -0.38 -2.04
N ARG A 89 7.93 -0.88 -3.25
CA ARG A 89 8.19 -0.19 -4.50
C ARG A 89 6.85 0.18 -5.13
N TYR A 90 6.73 1.45 -5.48
CA TYR A 90 5.51 2.05 -6.03
C TYR A 90 5.76 2.44 -7.48
N ARG A 91 4.81 2.12 -8.36
CA ARG A 91 4.80 2.54 -9.77
C ARG A 91 3.39 2.95 -10.15
N GLY A 92 3.24 4.03 -10.88
CA GLY A 92 1.94 4.44 -11.40
C GLY A 92 2.02 5.79 -12.08
N GLU A 93 0.84 6.30 -12.44
CA GLU A 93 0.67 7.61 -13.02
C GLU A 93 -0.30 8.41 -12.15
N ILE A 94 0.04 9.66 -11.89
CA ILE A 94 -0.83 10.63 -11.22
C ILE A 94 -1.29 11.59 -12.31
N CYS A 95 -2.56 11.50 -12.65
CA CYS A 95 -3.20 12.40 -13.59
C CYS A 95 -3.69 13.62 -12.81
N ALA A 96 -3.01 14.76 -12.94
CA ALA A 96 -3.48 16.02 -12.39
C ALA A 96 -4.71 16.49 -13.19
N GLY A 97 -5.83 16.74 -12.51
CA GLY A 97 -6.97 17.43 -13.13
C GLY A 97 -6.53 18.84 -13.52
N LYS A 98 -6.84 19.26 -14.76
CA LYS A 98 -6.72 20.66 -15.17
C LYS A 98 -7.81 21.51 -14.54
#